data_AF-A0A3D5H692-F1
#
_entry.id   AF-A0A3D5H692-F1
#
_cell.length_a   1.000
_cell.length_b   1.000
_cell.length_c   1.000
_cell.angle_alpha   90.00
_cell.angle_beta   90.00
_cell.angle_gamma   90.00
#
_symmetry.space_group_name_H-M   'P 1'
#
loop_
_entity.id
_entity.type
_entity.pdbx_description
1 polymer ?
#
loop_
_entity_poly.entity_id
_entity_poly.type
_entity_poly.pdbx_seq_one_letter_code
_entity_poly.pdbx_strand_id
1 'polypeptide(L)'
;MLHKFTAGILVVLLVFSFASAAFAQDASKSTKKEHKTATLKSVSCAPECGFMCRSHDDKELTSIVKTHAKKVHNKDLTDKDVQGMMKMEDAK
;
A
#
# COMPACT_ATOMS: atom_id res chain seq x y z
N MET A 1 -32.12 51.56 9.66
CA MET A 1 -31.77 50.52 8.67
C MET A 1 -30.44 49.81 8.95
N LEU A 2 -29.85 49.92 10.16
CA LEU A 2 -28.51 49.37 10.43
C LEU A 2 -28.53 47.96 11.09
N HIS A 3 -29.65 47.56 11.73
CA HIS A 3 -29.79 46.23 12.35
C HIS A 3 -30.15 45.09 11.39
N LYS A 4 -30.63 45.37 10.18
CA LYS A 4 -31.04 44.33 9.22
C LYS A 4 -29.88 43.81 8.37
N PHE A 5 -28.77 44.55 8.31
CA PHE A 5 -27.55 44.14 7.58
C PHE A 5 -26.59 43.32 8.43
N THR A 6 -26.53 43.55 9.76
CA THR A 6 -25.66 42.79 10.67
C THR A 6 -26.09 41.34 10.84
N ALA A 7 -27.39 41.04 10.79
CA ALA A 7 -27.89 39.67 10.85
C ALA A 7 -27.51 38.82 9.62
N GLY A 8 -27.43 39.42 8.43
CA GLY A 8 -27.09 38.70 7.19
C GLY A 8 -25.62 38.27 7.12
N ILE A 9 -24.71 39.13 7.59
CA ILE A 9 -23.26 38.85 7.61
C ILE A 9 -22.92 37.72 8.59
N LEU A 10 -23.62 37.65 9.73
CA LEU A 10 -23.38 36.62 10.75
C LEU A 10 -23.81 35.22 10.29
N VAL A 11 -24.88 35.11 9.49
CA VAL A 11 -25.31 33.83 8.91
C VAL A 11 -24.30 33.33 7.87
N VAL A 12 -23.78 34.20 7.00
CA VAL A 12 -22.79 33.83 5.97
C VAL A 12 -21.48 33.30 6.59
N LEU A 13 -21.00 33.90 7.69
CA LEU A 13 -19.81 33.42 8.40
C LEU A 13 -20.02 32.06 9.08
N LEU A 14 -21.23 31.78 9.57
CA LEU A 14 -21.54 30.51 10.22
C LEU A 14 -21.58 29.34 9.24
N VAL A 15 -22.10 29.52 8.01
CA VAL A 15 -22.13 28.43 7.02
C VAL A 15 -20.75 28.13 6.42
N PHE A 16 -19.87 29.14 6.33
CA PHE A 16 -18.52 28.96 5.78
C PHE A 16 -17.60 28.13 6.70
N SER A 17 -17.92 28.06 8.00
CA SER A 17 -17.11 27.30 8.98
C SER A 17 -17.34 25.79 8.91
N PHE A 18 -18.49 25.31 8.42
CA PHE A 18 -18.80 23.87 8.37
C PHE A 18 -18.26 23.15 7.12
N ALA A 19 -17.89 23.88 6.07
CA ALA A 19 -17.36 23.27 4.84
C ALA A 19 -15.94 22.70 5.01
N SER A 20 -15.19 23.16 6.01
CA SER A 20 -13.78 22.78 6.20
C SER A 20 -13.58 21.43 6.90
N ALA A 21 -14.65 20.83 7.45
CA ALA A 21 -14.55 19.58 8.21
C ALA A 21 -14.68 18.30 7.34
N ALA A 22 -15.06 18.42 6.06
CA ALA A 22 -15.30 17.27 5.18
C ALA A 22 -14.03 16.71 4.50
N PHE A 23 -12.88 17.38 4.60
CA PHE A 23 -11.64 16.98 3.91
C PHE A 23 -10.49 16.58 4.87
N ALA A 24 -10.79 16.27 6.14
CA ALA A 24 -9.78 15.94 7.14
C ALA A 24 -9.70 14.43 7.51
N GLN A 25 -10.28 13.53 6.71
CA GLN A 25 -10.32 12.09 7.02
C GLN A 25 -9.47 11.17 6.12
N ASP A 26 -8.72 11.68 5.15
CA ASP A 26 -7.81 10.84 4.36
C ASP A 26 -6.33 10.95 4.79
N ALA A 27 -6.12 11.12 6.09
CA ALA A 27 -4.79 11.09 6.71
C ALA A 27 -4.77 10.21 7.96
N SER A 28 -5.53 9.12 7.98
CA SER A 28 -5.16 7.94 8.78
C SER A 28 -4.00 7.23 8.07
N LYS A 29 -2.85 7.92 8.12
CA LYS A 29 -1.52 7.38 7.88
C LYS A 29 -1.33 6.23 8.85
N SER A 30 -1.75 5.06 8.39
CA SER A 30 -1.09 3.78 8.59
C SER A 30 -0.18 3.79 9.80
N THR A 31 -0.78 3.36 10.91
CA THR A 31 -0.15 2.58 11.96
C THR A 31 1.27 2.17 11.57
N LYS A 32 2.20 2.87 12.20
CA LYS A 32 3.57 2.47 12.52
C LYS A 32 3.63 0.94 12.63
N LYS A 33 3.88 0.24 11.51
CA LYS A 33 4.24 -1.18 11.54
C LYS A 33 5.60 -1.20 12.21
N GLU A 34 5.59 -1.68 13.44
CA GLU A 34 6.78 -2.03 14.18
C GLU A 34 7.73 -2.77 13.23
N HIS A 35 8.90 -2.18 13.04
CA HIS A 35 10.03 -2.82 12.39
C HIS A 35 10.52 -3.93 13.32
N LYS A 36 9.74 -5.02 13.43
CA LYS A 36 10.34 -6.34 13.62
C LYS A 36 11.31 -6.46 12.46
N THR A 37 12.54 -6.85 12.75
CA THR A 37 13.51 -7.39 11.78
C THR A 37 12.81 -8.42 10.91
N ALA A 38 12.12 -7.94 9.88
CA ALA A 38 11.29 -8.75 9.03
C ALA A 38 12.27 -9.37 8.07
N THR A 39 12.43 -10.69 8.19
CA THR A 39 13.26 -11.47 7.28
C THR A 39 12.91 -11.09 5.85
N LEU A 40 13.90 -10.61 5.11
CA LEU A 40 13.70 -10.10 3.77
C LEU A 40 13.68 -11.33 2.84
N LYS A 41 12.55 -11.59 2.21
CA LYS A 41 12.38 -12.74 1.34
C LYS A 41 12.64 -12.31 -0.08
N SER A 42 13.42 -13.10 -0.80
CA SER A 42 13.78 -12.84 -2.19
C SER A 42 13.52 -14.06 -3.05
N VAL A 43 12.96 -13.85 -4.25
CA VAL A 43 12.84 -14.86 -5.28
C VAL A 43 13.46 -14.31 -6.55
N SER A 44 14.34 -15.11 -7.15
CA SER A 44 14.94 -14.84 -8.45
C SER A 44 14.45 -15.87 -9.43
N CYS A 45 13.96 -15.42 -10.58
CA CYS A 45 13.69 -16.27 -11.73
C CYS A 45 15.00 -16.62 -12.45
N ALA A 46 14.91 -17.47 -13.47
CA ALA A 46 16.05 -17.91 -14.28
C ALA A 46 16.86 -16.71 -14.84
N PRO A 47 18.19 -16.85 -15.03
CA PRO A 47 19.04 -15.77 -15.54
C PRO A 47 18.62 -15.26 -16.92
N GLU A 48 18.04 -16.14 -17.76
CA GLU A 48 17.44 -15.81 -19.06
C GLU A 48 16.26 -14.82 -18.95
N CYS A 49 15.56 -14.83 -17.81
CA CYS A 49 14.40 -13.98 -17.54
C CYS A 49 14.79 -12.69 -16.79
N GLY A 50 15.76 -12.76 -15.89
CA GLY A 50 16.26 -11.60 -15.14
C GLY A 50 15.28 -11.02 -14.11
N PHE A 51 14.13 -11.67 -13.89
CA PHE A 51 13.14 -11.21 -12.93
C PHE A 51 13.55 -11.52 -11.50
N MET A 52 13.58 -10.49 -10.65
CA MET A 52 13.84 -10.61 -9.21
C MET A 52 12.80 -9.84 -8.41
N CYS A 53 12.25 -10.47 -7.38
CA CYS A 53 11.29 -9.87 -6.47
C CYS A 53 11.76 -10.04 -5.02
N ARG A 54 11.63 -8.98 -4.22
CA ARG A 54 11.96 -8.93 -2.80
C ARG A 54 10.82 -8.30 -2.02
N SER A 55 10.40 -8.93 -0.93
CA SER A 55 9.36 -8.42 -0.06
C SER A 55 9.47 -9.00 1.34
N HIS A 56 8.93 -8.28 2.32
CA HIS A 56 8.77 -8.75 3.69
C HIS A 56 7.48 -9.58 3.88
N ASP A 57 6.53 -9.46 2.94
CA ASP A 57 5.25 -10.14 2.97
C ASP A 57 5.25 -11.33 1.98
N ASP A 58 5.08 -12.56 2.50
CA ASP A 58 5.03 -13.80 1.71
C ASP A 58 3.94 -13.80 0.65
N LYS A 59 2.75 -13.27 1.01
CA LYS A 59 1.57 -13.29 0.14
C LYS A 59 1.79 -12.40 -1.08
N GLU A 60 2.32 -11.20 -0.85
CA GLU A 60 2.66 -10.25 -1.93
C GLU A 60 3.72 -10.85 -2.84
N LEU A 61 4.79 -11.40 -2.27
CA LEU A 61 5.87 -12.02 -3.03
C LEU A 61 5.34 -13.18 -3.89
N THR A 62 4.51 -14.05 -3.31
CA THR A 62 3.93 -15.20 -4.00
C THR A 62 3.00 -14.77 -5.13
N SER A 63 2.17 -13.75 -4.91
CA SER A 63 1.27 -13.18 -5.93
C SER A 63 2.05 -12.62 -7.12
N ILE A 64 3.13 -11.88 -6.84
CA ILE A 64 4.01 -11.29 -7.86
C ILE A 64 4.67 -12.40 -8.69
N VAL A 65 5.24 -13.42 -8.04
CA VAL A 65 5.91 -14.54 -8.73
C VAL A 65 4.94 -15.35 -9.58
N LYS A 66 3.74 -15.64 -9.05
CA LYS A 66 2.69 -16.33 -9.82
C LYS A 66 2.24 -15.53 -11.03
N THR A 67 2.00 -14.23 -10.86
CA THR A 67 1.61 -13.34 -11.95
C THR A 67 2.71 -13.27 -13.00
N HIS A 68 3.96 -13.19 -12.58
CA HIS A 68 5.12 -13.21 -13.47
C HIS A 68 5.18 -14.52 -14.27
N ALA A 69 5.12 -15.67 -13.61
CA ALA A 69 5.17 -16.97 -14.29
C ALA A 69 4.01 -17.19 -15.27
N LYS A 70 2.81 -16.72 -14.92
CA LYS A 70 1.62 -16.81 -15.77
C LYS A 70 1.71 -15.88 -16.98
N LYS A 71 2.18 -14.65 -16.81
CA LYS A 71 2.24 -13.66 -17.91
C LYS A 71 3.46 -13.82 -18.81
N VAL A 72 4.62 -14.18 -18.25
CA VAL A 72 5.89 -14.23 -18.99
C VAL A 72 6.18 -15.64 -19.51
N HIS A 73 5.87 -16.67 -18.72
CA HIS A 73 6.17 -18.06 -19.06
C HIS A 73 4.94 -18.91 -19.38
N ASN A 74 3.71 -18.36 -19.27
CA ASN A 74 2.44 -19.10 -19.39
C ASN A 74 2.42 -20.39 -18.54
N LYS A 75 3.11 -20.37 -17.39
CA LYS A 75 3.17 -21.49 -16.44
C LYS A 75 2.38 -21.12 -15.19
N ASP A 76 1.58 -22.06 -14.70
CA ASP A 76 0.86 -21.92 -13.44
C ASP A 76 1.71 -22.55 -12.32
N LEU A 77 2.23 -21.71 -11.42
CA LEU A 77 3.02 -22.13 -10.26
C LEU A 77 2.12 -22.22 -9.02
N THR A 78 2.33 -23.26 -8.20
CA THR A 78 1.64 -23.36 -6.91
C THR A 78 2.39 -22.58 -5.82
N ASP A 79 1.69 -22.20 -4.75
CA ASP A 79 2.33 -21.48 -3.62
C ASP A 79 3.49 -22.28 -3.01
N LYS A 80 3.39 -23.62 -3.03
CA LYS A 80 4.42 -24.52 -2.51
C LYS A 80 5.71 -24.44 -3.33
N ASP A 81 5.59 -24.35 -4.66
CA ASP A 81 6.75 -24.21 -5.54
C ASP A 81 7.45 -22.86 -5.31
N VAL A 82 6.66 -21.78 -5.15
CA VAL A 82 7.21 -20.45 -4.90
C VAL A 82 7.89 -20.39 -3.54
N GLN A 83 7.30 -20.99 -2.50
CA GLN A 83 7.88 -21.05 -1.16
C GLN A 83 9.21 -21.81 -1.17
N GLY A 84 9.36 -22.86 -1.99
CA GLY A 84 10.62 -23.57 -2.18
C GLY A 84 11.71 -22.74 -2.88
N MET A 85 11.33 -21.70 -3.63
CA MET A 85 12.25 -20.78 -4.32
C MET A 85 12.59 -19.53 -3.51
N MET A 86 11.94 -19.30 -2.36
CA MET A 86 12.19 -18.15 -1.51
C MET A 86 13.52 -18.28 -0.76
N LYS A 87 14.42 -17.33 -0.98
CA LYS A 87 15.63 -17.15 -0.18
C LYS A 87 15.33 -16.14 0.93
N MET A 88 15.50 -16.57 2.17
CA MET A 88 15.43 -15.72 3.35
C MET A 88 16.79 -15.10 3.58
N GLU A 89 16.88 -13.77 3.52
CA GLU A 89 18.08 -13.03 3.84
C GLU A 89 17.82 -12.21 5.11
N ASP A 90 18.68 -12.37 6.12
CA ASP A 90 18.67 -11.50 7.29
C ASP A 90 19.17 -10.12 6.88
N ALA A 91 18.31 -9.10 7.00
CA ALA A 91 18.71 -7.71 6.81
C ALA A 91 19.63 -7.31 7.98
N LYS A 92 20.94 -7.53 7.80
CA LYS A 92 21.99 -7.22 8.78
C LYS A 92 22.32 -5.73 8.80
#